data_AF-X0YDE7-F1
#
_entry.id   AF-X0YDE7-F1
#
_cell.length_a   1.000
_cell.length_b   1.000
_cell.length_c   1.000
_cell.angle_alpha   90.00
_cell.angle_beta   90.00
_cell.angle_gamma   90.00
#
_symmetry.space_group_name_H-M   'P 1'
#
loop_
_entity.id
_entity.type
_entity.pdbx_description
1 polymer ?
#
loop_
_entity_poly.entity_id
_entity_poly.type
_entity_poly.pdbx_seq_one_letter_code
_entity_poly.pdbx_strand_id
1 'polypeptide(L)'
;IVNLPLAANKDPLVYHANIVHGGAVGEYVVIENEDIAIFGKIIEVKLPERDRLTVEPKLGDTGITHPIGRIQLLANIPLQSGIVESGLSVYPRLANRVFSAHPEMIKWIAEASQRTEETADPITLDLAHLPEYKETIISITPERLFGCHCAILGTTGEGKSWTIARLVAETKKHNSKVILFDPTGEYYTLKDYAEHVSLGGKDESFNNTEEVVFPYSNLV
;
A
#
# COMPACT_ATOMS: atom_id res chain seq x y z
N ILE A 1 7.97 19.77 10.56
CA ILE A 1 9.08 19.13 11.31
C ILE A 1 8.54 18.86 12.70
N VAL A 2 8.76 17.66 13.24
CA VAL A 2 8.26 17.25 14.57
C VAL A 2 9.40 16.71 15.41
N ASN A 3 9.25 16.79 16.73
CA ASN A 3 10.16 16.12 17.66
C ASN A 3 9.76 14.64 17.76
N LEU A 4 10.71 13.73 17.60
CA LEU A 4 10.52 12.27 17.68
C LEU A 4 11.42 11.70 18.80
N PRO A 5 11.09 11.96 20.08
CA PRO A 5 11.96 11.57 21.19
C PRO A 5 12.15 10.06 21.30
N LEU A 6 11.16 9.27 20.85
CA LEU A 6 11.21 7.81 20.87
C LEU A 6 12.05 7.23 19.72
N ALA A 7 12.40 8.01 18.69
CA ALA A 7 13.16 7.52 17.54
C ALA A 7 14.64 7.25 17.89
N ALA A 8 15.10 7.71 19.06
CA ALA A 8 16.40 7.40 19.61
C ALA A 8 16.47 6.06 20.35
N ASN A 9 15.31 5.43 20.64
CA ASN A 9 15.28 4.13 21.30
C ASN A 9 15.81 3.05 20.36
N LYS A 10 16.64 2.16 20.89
CA LYS A 10 17.23 1.06 20.12
C LYS A 10 16.22 -0.05 19.81
N ASP A 11 15.25 -0.24 20.70
CA ASP A 11 14.26 -1.31 20.59
C ASP A 11 12.89 -0.71 20.25
N PRO A 12 12.16 -1.31 19.29
CA PRO A 12 10.80 -0.90 19.00
C PRO A 12 9.87 -1.30 20.16
N LEU A 13 8.79 -0.54 20.32
CA LEU A 13 7.73 -0.85 21.27
C LEU A 13 6.80 -1.91 20.67
N VAL A 14 6.17 -2.72 21.52
CA VAL A 14 5.12 -3.65 21.09
C VAL A 14 3.81 -3.25 21.75
N TYR A 15 2.79 -2.98 20.94
CA TYR A 15 1.46 -2.59 21.41
C TYR A 15 0.40 -3.40 20.68
N HIS A 16 -0.44 -4.15 21.41
CA HIS A 16 -1.44 -5.07 20.85
C HIS A 16 -0.88 -6.00 19.75
N ALA A 17 0.28 -6.61 20.01
CA ALA A 17 1.02 -7.45 19.05
C ALA A 17 1.53 -6.75 17.78
N ASN A 18 1.38 -5.43 17.68
CA ASN A 18 1.95 -4.61 16.61
C ASN A 18 3.27 -3.98 17.07
N ILE A 19 4.26 -4.01 16.19
CA ILE A 19 5.56 -3.34 16.40
C ILE A 19 5.37 -1.85 16.11
N VAL A 20 5.75 -1.00 17.05
CA VAL A 20 5.71 0.46 16.93
C VAL A 20 7.14 0.96 17.06
N HIS A 21 7.71 1.43 15.95
CA HIS A 21 9.11 1.85 15.90
C HIS A 21 9.38 3.18 16.63
N GLY A 22 8.34 3.99 16.86
CA GLY A 22 8.48 5.21 17.66
C GLY A 22 9.12 6.38 16.91
N GLY A 23 8.96 6.42 15.58
CA GLY A 23 9.45 7.51 14.74
C GLY A 23 10.45 7.08 13.68
N ALA A 24 10.26 5.92 13.05
CA ALA A 24 11.11 5.46 11.94
C ALA A 24 10.69 6.07 10.59
N VAL A 25 11.63 6.12 9.64
CA VAL A 25 11.31 6.50 8.25
C VAL A 25 10.38 5.44 7.65
N GLY A 26 9.28 5.89 7.05
CA GLY A 26 8.26 5.03 6.48
C GLY A 26 7.03 4.85 7.37
N GLU A 27 7.15 5.12 8.67
CA GLU A 27 6.06 4.96 9.64
C GLU A 27 4.95 6.00 9.39
N TYR A 28 3.71 5.56 9.51
CA TYR A 28 2.54 6.43 9.43
C TYR A 28 2.18 6.97 10.80
N VAL A 29 1.76 8.24 10.82
CA VAL A 29 1.44 8.97 12.04
C VAL A 29 0.16 9.76 11.90
N VAL A 30 -0.48 10.02 13.03
CA VAL A 30 -1.65 10.90 13.15
C VAL A 30 -1.27 12.08 14.02
N ILE A 31 -1.53 13.29 13.51
CA ILE A 31 -1.33 14.53 14.23
C ILE A 31 -2.71 15.02 14.69
N GLU A 32 -2.88 15.16 16.01
CA GLU A 32 -4.11 15.69 16.60
C GLU A 32 -4.14 17.21 16.46
N ASN A 33 -5.16 17.75 15.81
CA ASN A 33 -5.35 19.18 15.62
C ASN A 33 -6.81 19.59 15.84
N GLU A 34 -7.11 19.97 17.08
CA GLU A 34 -8.47 20.36 17.49
C GLU A 34 -9.49 19.23 17.16
N ASP A 35 -10.43 19.47 16.26
CA ASP A 35 -11.46 18.52 15.83
C ASP A 35 -11.09 17.76 14.53
N ILE A 36 -9.83 17.87 14.08
CA ILE A 36 -9.32 17.22 12.87
C ILE A 36 -8.09 16.39 13.21
N ALA A 37 -8.08 15.13 12.77
CA ALA A 37 -6.90 14.30 12.72
C ALA A 37 -6.21 14.45 11.35
N ILE A 38 -4.92 14.78 11.36
CA ILE A 38 -4.10 14.88 10.15
C ILE A 38 -3.27 13.61 10.01
N PHE A 39 -3.49 12.86 8.94
CA PHE A 39 -2.72 11.65 8.64
C PHE A 39 -1.48 11.99 7.83
N GLY A 40 -0.34 11.38 8.17
CA GLY A 40 0.92 11.61 7.46
C GLY A 40 1.90 10.45 7.56
N LYS A 41 2.99 10.56 6.82
CA LYS A 41 4.08 9.58 6.76
C LYS A 41 5.41 10.24 7.09
N ILE A 42 6.22 9.62 7.95
CA ILE A 42 7.57 10.08 8.25
C ILE A 42 8.46 9.78 7.05
N ILE A 43 9.02 10.84 6.44
CA ILE A 43 9.88 10.73 5.24
C ILE A 43 11.37 10.92 5.56
N GLU A 44 11.69 11.51 6.71
CA GLU A 44 13.05 11.79 7.13
C GLU A 44 13.10 11.81 8.66
N VAL A 45 14.16 11.24 9.23
CA VAL A 45 14.50 11.32 10.66
C VAL A 45 15.95 11.73 10.75
N LYS A 46 16.26 12.79 11.50
CA LYS A 46 17.62 13.28 11.67
C LYS A 46 17.91 13.72 13.09
N LEU A 47 19.17 13.64 13.48
CA LEU A 47 19.67 14.27 14.70
C LEU A 47 20.15 15.68 14.37
N PRO A 48 19.75 16.72 15.13
CA PRO A 48 20.30 18.06 15.00
C PRO A 48 21.83 18.06 15.15
N GLU A 49 22.53 18.92 14.40
CA GLU A 49 24.00 19.02 14.39
C GLU A 49 24.60 19.23 15.80
N ARG A 50 23.88 19.94 16.67
CA ARG A 50 24.28 20.17 18.08
C ARG A 50 24.35 18.89 18.90
N ASP A 51 23.50 17.91 18.58
CA ASP A 51 23.40 16.64 19.27
C ASP A 51 24.25 15.55 18.60
N ARG A 52 24.71 15.78 17.35
CA ARG A 52 25.53 14.82 16.59
C ARG A 52 26.93 14.63 17.18
N LEU A 53 27.50 15.68 17.77
CA LEU A 53 28.81 15.66 18.42
C LEU A 53 28.83 14.91 19.76
N THR A 54 27.65 14.61 20.32
CA THR A 54 27.48 13.87 21.58
C THR A 54 27.31 12.36 21.36
N VAL A 55 27.26 11.89 20.10
CA VAL A 55 27.00 10.49 19.73
C VAL A 55 28.29 9.75 19.34
N GLU A 56 29.43 10.08 19.96
CA GLU A 56 30.53 9.12 20.04
C GLU A 56 30.25 8.19 21.23
N PRO A 57 30.12 6.87 21.02
CA PRO A 57 29.78 5.94 22.09
C PRO A 57 30.97 5.80 23.04
N LYS A 58 31.07 6.66 24.05
CA LYS A 58 31.69 6.27 25.31
C LYS A 58 30.74 5.27 25.95
N LEU A 59 31.23 4.04 26.21
CA LEU A 59 30.45 2.97 26.82
C LEU A 59 29.64 3.52 28.01
N GLY A 60 28.31 3.48 27.90
CA GLY A 60 27.39 3.71 29.02
C GLY A 60 26.73 5.08 29.11
N ASP A 61 27.03 6.04 28.22
CA ASP A 61 26.37 7.36 28.26
C ASP A 61 25.25 7.45 27.23
N THR A 62 23.99 7.33 27.66
CA THR A 62 22.82 7.63 26.83
C THR A 62 22.60 9.13 26.86
N GLY A 63 23.37 9.88 26.08
CA GLY A 63 23.15 11.31 25.91
C GLY A 63 21.70 11.60 25.52
N ILE A 64 21.11 12.66 26.09
CA ILE A 64 19.77 13.12 25.69
C ILE A 64 19.87 13.57 24.23
N THR A 65 19.25 12.80 23.33
CA THR A 65 19.18 13.12 21.91
C THR A 65 17.80 13.67 21.58
N HIS A 66 17.72 14.61 20.64
CA HIS A 66 16.45 15.19 20.19
C HIS A 66 16.24 14.94 18.69
N PRO A 67 15.92 13.69 18.28
CA PRO A 67 15.63 13.41 16.88
C PRO A 67 14.48 14.27 16.37
N ILE A 68 14.63 14.79 15.16
CA ILE A 68 13.60 15.54 14.47
C ILE A 68 13.18 14.83 13.18
N GLY A 69 11.87 14.77 12.96
CA GLY A 69 11.26 14.13 11.80
C GLY A 69 10.66 15.12 10.83
N ARG A 70 10.66 14.76 9.54
CA ARG A 70 9.77 15.38 8.54
C ARG A 70 8.62 14.45 8.25
N ILE A 71 7.42 14.99 8.31
CA ILE A 71 6.18 14.29 7.98
C ILE A 71 5.65 14.85 6.66
N GLN A 72 5.38 13.97 5.71
CA GLN A 72 4.53 14.26 4.55
C GLN A 72 3.08 14.11 4.99
N LEU A 73 2.30 15.18 4.93
CA LEU A 73 0.88 15.16 5.26
C LEU A 73 0.09 14.61 4.05
N LEU A 74 -0.86 13.71 4.30
CA LEU A 74 -1.52 12.92 3.27
C LEU A 74 -3.02 13.14 3.21
N ALA A 75 -3.70 13.25 4.37
CA ALA A 75 -5.15 13.39 4.43
C ALA A 75 -5.60 14.05 5.74
N ASN A 76 -6.81 14.60 5.72
CA ASN A 76 -7.50 15.13 6.89
C ASN A 76 -8.72 14.30 7.22
N ILE A 77 -9.00 14.16 8.51
CA ILE A 77 -10.09 13.35 9.03
C ILE A 77 -10.80 14.18 10.10
N PRO A 78 -11.88 14.89 9.77
CA PRO A 78 -12.71 15.53 10.78
C PRO A 78 -13.24 14.48 11.74
N LEU A 79 -12.98 14.63 13.04
CA LEU A 79 -13.33 13.62 14.06
C LEU A 79 -14.84 13.44 14.22
N GLN A 80 -15.62 14.46 13.83
CA GLN A 80 -17.08 14.44 13.89
C GLN A 80 -17.70 13.56 12.80
N SER A 81 -17.19 13.66 11.57
CA SER A 81 -17.71 12.89 10.43
C SER A 81 -16.99 11.55 10.28
N GLY A 82 -15.71 11.49 10.64
CA GLY A 82 -14.84 10.37 10.33
C GLY A 82 -14.66 10.18 8.82
N ILE A 83 -14.96 11.15 7.97
CA ILE A 83 -14.80 11.02 6.52
C ILE A 83 -13.38 11.47 6.15
N VAL A 84 -12.66 10.64 5.41
CA VAL A 84 -11.32 10.98 4.93
C VAL A 84 -11.43 11.97 3.78
N GLU A 85 -10.92 13.17 4.01
CA GLU A 85 -10.90 14.25 3.01
C GLU A 85 -9.58 14.21 2.24
N SER A 86 -9.66 14.24 0.91
CA SER A 86 -8.49 14.35 0.04
C SER A 86 -7.91 15.76 0.10
N GLY A 87 -6.61 15.86 0.38
CA GLY A 87 -5.91 17.14 0.50
C GLY A 87 -5.80 17.63 1.94
N LEU A 88 -5.28 18.85 2.10
CA LEU A 88 -5.04 19.46 3.40
C LEU A 88 -5.90 20.71 3.51
N SER A 89 -6.94 20.65 4.33
CA SER A 89 -7.78 21.79 4.72
C SER A 89 -7.17 22.59 5.88
N VAL A 90 -6.35 21.95 6.71
CA VAL A 90 -5.70 22.53 7.89
C VAL A 90 -4.28 22.01 8.05
N TYR A 91 -3.38 22.88 8.50
CA TYR A 91 -1.99 22.54 8.83
C TYR A 91 -1.81 22.38 10.34
N PRO A 92 -0.93 21.46 10.76
CA PRO A 92 -0.63 21.27 12.18
C PRO A 92 0.05 22.51 12.75
N ARG A 93 -0.32 22.86 13.98
CA ARG A 93 0.31 23.90 14.81
C ARG A 93 1.53 23.33 15.53
N LEU A 94 2.37 24.24 16.02
CA LEU A 94 3.48 23.87 16.91
C LEU A 94 2.92 23.18 18.16
N ALA A 95 3.65 22.17 18.63
CA ALA A 95 3.31 21.35 19.80
C ALA A 95 2.03 20.50 19.69
N ASN A 96 1.44 20.35 18.50
CA ASN A 96 0.45 19.28 18.31
C ASN A 96 1.08 17.92 18.60
N ARG A 97 0.28 17.04 19.20
CA ARG A 97 0.69 15.68 19.54
C ARG A 97 0.71 14.84 18.27
N VAL A 98 1.72 13.98 18.19
CA VAL A 98 1.92 13.05 17.09
C VAL A 98 1.87 11.65 17.65
N PHE A 99 1.05 10.81 17.04
CA PHE A 99 0.82 9.44 17.46
C PHE A 99 1.17 8.50 16.30
N SER A 100 1.73 7.33 16.59
CA SER A 100 1.87 6.27 15.59
C SER A 100 0.48 5.79 15.14
N ALA A 101 0.30 5.60 13.84
CA ALA A 101 -0.96 5.14 13.28
C ALA A 101 -1.10 3.62 13.43
N HIS A 102 -2.27 3.17 13.89
CA HIS A 102 -2.57 1.74 13.97
C HIS A 102 -2.73 1.13 12.55
N PRO A 103 -2.30 -0.11 12.29
CA PRO A 103 -2.42 -0.75 10.97
C PRO A 103 -3.83 -0.72 10.38
N GLU A 104 -4.84 -1.05 11.19
CA GLU A 104 -6.25 -0.98 10.79
C GLU A 104 -6.72 0.44 10.44
N MET A 105 -6.15 1.47 11.08
CA MET A 105 -6.45 2.86 10.72
C MET A 105 -5.82 3.22 9.37
N ILE A 106 -4.58 2.78 9.12
CA ILE A 106 -3.92 2.97 7.82
C ILE A 106 -4.74 2.30 6.72
N LYS A 107 -5.17 1.06 6.94
CA LYS A 107 -6.07 0.32 6.04
C LYS A 107 -7.36 1.10 5.79
N TRP A 108 -8.03 1.48 6.87
CA TRP A 108 -9.29 2.23 6.80
C TRP A 108 -9.13 3.52 5.98
N ILE A 109 -8.05 4.28 6.16
CA ILE A 109 -7.77 5.50 5.39
C ILE A 109 -7.50 5.19 3.91
N ALA A 110 -6.70 4.16 3.63
CA ALA A 110 -6.37 3.76 2.24
C ALA A 110 -7.63 3.32 1.47
N GLU A 111 -8.59 2.70 2.16
CA GLU A 111 -9.85 2.20 1.61
C GLU A 111 -10.99 3.24 1.66
N ALA A 112 -10.86 4.29 2.47
CA ALA A 112 -11.93 5.28 2.67
C ALA A 112 -12.33 5.99 1.38
N SER A 113 -11.36 6.32 0.53
CA SER A 113 -11.63 7.00 -0.75
C SER A 113 -12.47 6.18 -1.72
N GLN A 114 -12.63 4.88 -1.46
CA GLN A 114 -13.32 3.93 -2.32
C GLN A 114 -14.79 3.70 -1.91
N ARG A 115 -15.17 4.18 -0.72
CA ARG A 115 -16.52 4.05 -0.20
C ARG A 115 -17.41 5.10 -0.87
N THR A 116 -18.27 4.64 -1.78
CA THR A 116 -19.38 5.45 -2.29
C THR A 116 -20.60 5.20 -1.42
N GLU A 117 -21.42 6.22 -1.17
CA GLU A 117 -22.61 6.13 -0.30
C GLU A 117 -23.63 5.09 -0.79
N GLU A 118 -23.53 4.66 -2.04
CA GLU A 118 -24.54 3.84 -2.73
C GLU A 118 -24.43 2.33 -2.46
N THR A 119 -23.32 1.84 -1.88
CA THR A 119 -23.17 0.40 -1.57
C THR A 119 -22.59 0.16 -0.18
N ALA A 120 -23.40 -0.46 0.69
CA ALA A 120 -23.01 -0.73 2.08
C ALA A 120 -21.87 -1.77 2.22
N ASP A 121 -21.61 -2.55 1.18
CA ASP A 121 -20.53 -3.54 1.11
C ASP A 121 -20.07 -3.72 -0.35
N PRO A 122 -19.14 -2.88 -0.85
CA PRO A 122 -18.67 -2.96 -2.22
C PRO A 122 -17.78 -4.19 -2.44
N ILE A 123 -17.77 -4.72 -3.68
CA ILE A 123 -16.79 -5.74 -4.07
C ILE A 123 -15.38 -5.13 -4.00
N THR A 124 -14.45 -5.83 -3.35
CA THR A 124 -13.05 -5.42 -3.24
C THR A 124 -12.10 -6.52 -3.62
N LEU A 125 -10.97 -6.17 -4.24
CA LEU A 125 -9.89 -7.07 -4.61
C LEU A 125 -8.74 -6.94 -3.60
N ASP A 126 -8.29 -8.05 -3.03
CA ASP A 126 -7.20 -8.06 -2.04
C ASP A 126 -5.83 -8.04 -2.73
N LEU A 127 -5.17 -6.88 -2.80
CA LEU A 127 -3.99 -6.72 -3.66
C LEU A 127 -2.67 -6.56 -2.94
N ALA A 128 -2.68 -6.00 -1.72
CA ALA A 128 -1.44 -5.63 -1.06
C ALA A 128 -1.52 -5.88 0.45
N HIS A 129 -0.35 -5.92 1.07
CA HIS A 129 -0.18 -5.93 2.52
C HIS A 129 0.62 -4.70 2.92
N LEU A 130 0.42 -4.21 4.14
CA LEU A 130 1.29 -3.17 4.68
C LEU A 130 2.71 -3.76 4.91
N PRO A 131 3.79 -3.06 4.53
CA PRO A 131 5.16 -3.60 4.58
C PRO A 131 5.56 -4.18 5.95
N GLU A 132 5.17 -3.51 7.03
CA GLU A 132 5.46 -3.91 8.41
C GLU A 132 4.37 -4.79 9.04
N TYR A 133 3.17 -4.83 8.44
CA TYR A 133 1.99 -5.51 8.97
C TYR A 133 1.41 -6.45 7.92
N LYS A 134 2.03 -7.63 7.79
CA LYS A 134 1.65 -8.64 6.79
C LYS A 134 0.23 -9.17 6.97
N GLU A 135 -0.34 -9.12 8.16
CA GLU A 135 -1.73 -9.54 8.39
C GLU A 135 -2.75 -8.49 7.94
N THR A 136 -2.33 -7.23 7.76
CA THR A 136 -3.21 -6.15 7.31
C THR A 136 -3.25 -6.11 5.78
N ILE A 137 -4.28 -6.73 5.22
CA ILE A 137 -4.59 -6.73 3.79
C ILE A 137 -5.23 -5.39 3.40
N ILE A 138 -4.72 -4.77 2.35
CA ILE A 138 -5.27 -3.59 1.70
C ILE A 138 -6.01 -4.03 0.43
N SER A 139 -7.27 -3.64 0.34
CA SER A 139 -8.15 -4.01 -0.75
C SER A 139 -8.50 -2.80 -1.62
N ILE A 140 -8.83 -3.06 -2.88
CA ILE A 140 -9.27 -2.01 -3.81
C ILE A 140 -10.52 -2.43 -4.61
N THR A 141 -11.46 -1.51 -4.78
CA THR A 141 -12.64 -1.71 -5.62
C THR A 141 -12.23 -1.84 -7.10
N PRO A 142 -12.80 -2.79 -7.87
CA PRO A 142 -12.54 -2.94 -9.29
C PRO A 142 -12.69 -1.64 -10.10
N GLU A 143 -13.64 -0.79 -9.75
CA GLU A 143 -13.94 0.48 -10.42
C GLU A 143 -12.74 1.43 -10.41
N ARG A 144 -11.99 1.47 -9.31
CA ARG A 144 -10.80 2.33 -9.19
C ARG A 144 -9.60 1.86 -10.00
N LEU A 145 -9.53 0.55 -10.29
CA LEU A 145 -8.46 0.00 -11.12
C LEU A 145 -8.84 -0.02 -12.59
N PHE A 146 -9.99 -0.62 -12.91
CA PHE A 146 -10.40 -0.88 -14.28
C PHE A 146 -11.19 0.27 -14.90
N GLY A 147 -11.87 1.09 -14.09
CA GLY A 147 -12.68 2.22 -14.56
C GLY A 147 -11.87 3.43 -15.07
N CYS A 148 -10.59 3.53 -14.71
CA CYS A 148 -9.72 4.63 -15.13
C CYS A 148 -8.60 4.23 -16.11
N HIS A 149 -8.58 2.97 -16.57
CA HIS A 149 -7.43 2.32 -17.20
C HIS A 149 -6.18 2.31 -16.29
N CYS A 150 -5.65 1.11 -16.00
CA CYS A 150 -4.49 0.95 -15.11
C CYS A 150 -3.23 0.59 -15.91
N ALA A 151 -2.08 1.12 -15.49
CA ALA A 151 -0.77 0.68 -15.96
C ALA A 151 0.05 0.18 -14.77
N ILE A 152 0.59 -1.05 -14.88
CA ILE A 152 1.52 -1.63 -13.91
C ILE A 152 2.93 -1.47 -14.47
N LEU A 153 3.74 -0.67 -13.79
CA LEU A 153 5.09 -0.30 -14.22
C LEU A 153 6.13 -0.83 -13.22
N GLY A 154 7.28 -1.26 -13.73
CA GLY A 154 8.39 -1.75 -12.92
C GLY A 154 9.51 -2.34 -13.78
N THR A 155 10.70 -2.50 -13.22
CA THR A 155 11.83 -3.15 -13.89
C THR A 155 11.69 -4.68 -13.88
N THR A 156 12.55 -5.40 -14.61
CA THR A 156 12.52 -6.87 -14.65
C THR A 156 12.81 -7.45 -13.27
N GLY A 157 11.94 -8.35 -12.79
CA GLY A 157 12.07 -8.95 -11.45
C GLY A 157 11.36 -8.18 -10.32
N GLU A 158 10.80 -6.99 -10.56
CA GLU A 158 10.08 -6.21 -9.53
C GLU A 158 8.64 -6.68 -9.27
N GLY A 159 8.21 -7.78 -9.89
CA GLY A 159 6.91 -8.39 -9.60
C GLY A 159 5.75 -7.92 -10.47
N LYS A 160 5.98 -7.33 -11.64
CA LYS A 160 4.89 -6.99 -12.60
C LYS A 160 3.99 -8.20 -12.91
N SER A 161 4.59 -9.32 -13.32
CA SER A 161 3.84 -10.54 -13.63
C SER A 161 3.15 -11.11 -12.39
N TRP A 162 3.74 -10.94 -11.21
CA TRP A 162 3.13 -11.31 -9.93
C TRP A 162 1.89 -10.47 -9.62
N THR A 163 1.95 -9.14 -9.81
CA THR A 163 0.80 -8.25 -9.62
C THR A 163 -0.33 -8.59 -10.59
N ILE A 164 -0.01 -8.88 -11.86
CA ILE A 164 -1.02 -9.29 -12.86
C ILE A 164 -1.65 -10.64 -12.46
N ALA A 165 -0.85 -11.64 -12.08
CA ALA A 165 -1.35 -12.92 -11.61
C ALA A 165 -2.28 -12.76 -10.39
N ARG A 166 -1.91 -11.90 -9.44
CA ARG A 166 -2.74 -11.58 -8.28
C ARG A 166 -4.07 -10.94 -8.68
N LEU A 167 -4.06 -9.98 -9.61
CA LEU A 167 -5.28 -9.35 -10.13
C LEU A 167 -6.20 -10.38 -10.81
N VAL A 168 -5.66 -11.27 -11.64
CA VAL A 168 -6.46 -12.34 -12.27
C VAL A 168 -7.06 -13.27 -11.23
N ALA A 169 -6.29 -13.66 -10.21
CA ALA A 169 -6.78 -14.52 -9.14
C ALA A 169 -7.90 -13.85 -8.31
N GLU A 170 -7.74 -12.58 -7.94
CA GLU A 170 -8.77 -11.84 -7.18
C GLU A 170 -10.03 -11.60 -8.01
N THR A 171 -9.90 -11.22 -9.28
CA THR A 171 -11.06 -10.99 -10.16
C THR A 171 -11.85 -12.27 -10.44
N LYS A 172 -11.19 -13.44 -10.51
CA LYS A 172 -11.86 -14.75 -10.62
C LYS A 172 -12.81 -15.01 -9.45
N LYS A 173 -12.44 -14.64 -8.21
CA LYS A 173 -13.29 -14.84 -7.02
C LYS A 173 -14.66 -14.17 -7.15
N HIS A 174 -14.74 -13.12 -7.96
CA HIS A 174 -15.96 -12.35 -8.21
C HIS A 174 -16.60 -12.63 -9.59
N ASN A 175 -16.26 -13.77 -10.21
CA ASN A 175 -16.79 -14.22 -11.50
C ASN A 175 -16.66 -13.16 -12.61
N SER A 176 -15.59 -12.36 -12.55
CA SER A 176 -15.30 -11.33 -13.55
C SER A 176 -14.77 -11.96 -14.84
N LYS A 177 -15.05 -11.32 -15.98
CA LYS A 177 -14.51 -11.72 -17.28
C LYS A 177 -13.22 -10.95 -17.54
N VAL A 178 -12.10 -11.66 -17.58
CA VAL A 178 -10.77 -11.10 -17.88
C VAL A 178 -10.20 -11.79 -19.11
N ILE A 179 -9.71 -11.00 -20.07
CA ILE A 179 -8.95 -11.50 -21.21
C ILE A 179 -7.51 -11.01 -21.01
N LEU A 180 -6.59 -11.95 -20.85
CA LEU A 180 -5.17 -11.66 -20.70
C LEU A 180 -4.45 -12.01 -22.02
N PHE A 181 -3.83 -11.01 -22.63
CA PHE A 181 -2.91 -11.24 -23.74
C PHE A 181 -1.53 -11.52 -23.15
N ASP A 182 -1.04 -12.74 -23.35
CA ASP A 182 0.23 -13.22 -22.80
C ASP A 182 1.28 -13.40 -23.90
N PRO A 183 2.03 -12.34 -24.28
CA PRO A 183 3.11 -12.47 -25.25
C PRO A 183 4.37 -13.14 -24.68
N THR A 184 4.51 -13.28 -23.35
CA THR A 184 5.68 -13.89 -22.71
C THR A 184 5.50 -15.38 -22.47
N GLY A 185 4.26 -15.87 -22.46
CA GLY A 185 3.92 -17.25 -22.12
C GLY A 185 4.16 -17.55 -20.64
N GLU A 186 4.09 -16.56 -19.74
CA GLU A 186 4.35 -16.77 -18.31
C GLU A 186 3.10 -17.22 -17.53
N TYR A 187 1.90 -16.98 -18.07
CA TYR A 187 0.64 -17.07 -17.33
C TYR A 187 -0.15 -18.36 -17.58
N TYR A 188 0.30 -19.28 -18.44
CA TYR A 188 -0.28 -20.63 -18.56
C TYR A 188 -0.28 -21.40 -17.22
N THR A 189 0.58 -20.99 -16.29
CA THR A 189 0.68 -21.54 -14.93
C THR A 189 -0.49 -21.17 -14.01
N LEU A 190 -1.38 -20.26 -14.43
CA LEU A 190 -2.54 -19.84 -13.66
C LEU A 190 -3.63 -20.93 -13.51
N LYS A 191 -3.57 -22.04 -14.26
CA LYS A 191 -4.42 -23.24 -14.09
C LYS A 191 -5.90 -22.91 -13.81
N ASP A 192 -6.41 -23.25 -12.63
CA ASP A 192 -7.82 -23.07 -12.25
C ASP A 192 -8.26 -21.59 -12.26
N TYR A 193 -7.32 -20.64 -12.27
CA TYR A 193 -7.59 -19.21 -12.35
C TYR A 193 -7.82 -18.70 -13.78
N ALA A 194 -7.38 -19.41 -14.82
CA ALA A 194 -7.55 -18.95 -16.20
C ALA A 194 -7.55 -20.11 -17.21
N GLU A 195 -8.45 -20.03 -18.18
CA GLU A 195 -8.37 -20.88 -19.37
C GLU A 195 -7.32 -20.29 -20.31
N HIS A 196 -6.36 -21.12 -20.74
CA HIS A 196 -5.25 -20.67 -21.59
C HIS A 196 -5.45 -21.15 -23.02
N VAL A 197 -5.38 -20.21 -23.96
CA VAL A 197 -5.66 -20.45 -25.38
C VAL A 197 -4.52 -19.88 -26.22
N SER A 198 -3.99 -20.68 -27.14
CA SER A 198 -2.94 -20.28 -28.08
C SER A 198 -3.51 -20.01 -29.47
N LEU A 199 -3.09 -18.91 -30.11
CA LEU A 199 -3.54 -18.50 -31.43
C LEU A 199 -2.47 -18.77 -32.50
N GLY A 200 -2.71 -19.73 -33.41
CA GLY A 200 -1.92 -19.93 -34.64
C GLY A 200 -0.58 -20.66 -34.45
N GLY A 201 -0.61 -21.84 -33.82
CA GLY A 201 0.55 -22.51 -33.23
C GLY A 201 1.76 -22.81 -34.14
N LYS A 202 2.92 -22.87 -33.48
CA LYS A 202 4.04 -23.79 -33.82
C LYS A 202 5.12 -23.95 -32.74
N ASP A 203 5.17 -23.10 -31.71
CA ASP A 203 6.16 -23.23 -30.63
C ASP A 203 5.52 -23.78 -29.35
N GLU A 204 6.14 -24.85 -28.84
CA GLU A 204 5.94 -25.51 -27.54
C GLU A 204 4.50 -25.55 -27.01
N SER A 205 3.85 -26.71 -27.16
CA SER A 205 2.59 -27.01 -26.48
C SER A 205 2.79 -26.95 -24.96
N PHE A 206 2.53 -25.80 -24.36
CA PHE A 206 2.47 -25.65 -22.91
C PHE A 206 1.33 -26.53 -22.39
N ASN A 207 1.60 -27.31 -21.33
CA ASN A 207 0.57 -28.10 -20.66
C ASN A 207 -0.62 -27.20 -20.28
N ASN A 208 -1.85 -27.70 -20.48
CA ASN A 208 -3.09 -27.00 -20.16
C ASN A 208 -3.42 -25.79 -21.07
N THR A 209 -2.95 -25.82 -22.32
CA THR A 209 -3.28 -24.82 -23.35
C THR A 209 -4.11 -25.44 -24.47
N GLU A 210 -5.22 -24.82 -24.83
CA GLU A 210 -6.01 -25.18 -26.01
C GLU A 210 -5.53 -24.37 -27.22
N GLU A 211 -5.22 -25.03 -28.34
CA GLU A 211 -4.93 -24.34 -29.59
C GLU A 211 -6.25 -23.95 -30.27
N VAL A 212 -6.38 -22.67 -30.60
CA VAL A 212 -7.48 -22.19 -31.43
C VAL A 212 -6.94 -21.49 -32.68
N VAL A 213 -7.65 -21.68 -33.79
CA VAL A 213 -7.29 -21.13 -35.09
C VAL A 213 -8.48 -20.32 -35.58
N PHE A 214 -8.23 -19.10 -36.08
CA PHE A 214 -9.29 -18.37 -36.78
C PHE A 214 -9.72 -19.18 -38.01
N PRO A 215 -11.03 -19.45 -38.20
CA PRO A 215 -11.50 -20.12 -39.40
C PRO A 215 -11.28 -19.20 -40.60
N TYR A 216 -10.17 -19.41 -41.31
CA TYR A 216 -9.85 -18.71 -42.55
C TYR A 216 -10.96 -18.87 -43.60
N SER A 217 -11.81 -19.90 -43.49
CA SER A 217 -12.88 -20.21 -44.44
C SER A 217 -14.19 -19.42 -44.28
N ASN A 218 -14.35 -18.55 -43.27
CA ASN A 218 -15.60 -17.78 -43.04
C ASN A 218 -15.42 -16.25 -43.09
N LEU A 219 -14.30 -15.74 -43.60
CA LEU A 219 -14.02 -14.29 -43.78
C LEU A 219 -14.15 -13.83 -45.24
N VAL A 220 -15.00 -14.48 -46.05
CA VAL A 220 -15.31 -14.09 -47.44
C VAL A 220 -16.64 -13.35 -47.49
#